data_AF-A0AA36NZ34-F1
#
_entry.id   AF-A0AA36NZ34-F1
#
_cell.length_a   1.000
_cell.length_b   1.000
_cell.length_c   1.000
_cell.angle_alpha   90.00
_cell.angle_beta   90.00
_cell.angle_gamma   90.00
#
_symmetry.space_group_name_H-M   'P 1'
#
loop_
_entity.id
_entity.type
_entity.pdbx_description
1 polymer ?
#
loop_
_entity_poly.entity_id
_entity_poly.type
_entity_poly.pdbx_seq_one_letter_code
_entity_poly.pdbx_strand_id
1 'polypeptide(L)'
;MGYQNINSVSYGSGHVQSLIVNGQDLISFERDDLHREIVRHYANGISQEQHYDTMGRLTQQNIVNGHEFGYEKLEINFNYQLNIHPPKI
;
A
#
# COMPACT_ATOMS: atom_id res chain seq x y z
N MET A 1 -9.55 14.53 23.99
CA MET A 1 -8.70 13.62 23.18
C MET A 1 -9.42 12.28 23.04
N GLY A 2 -9.87 11.92 21.85
CA GLY A 2 -10.40 10.57 21.58
C GLY A 2 -9.25 9.62 21.22
N TYR A 3 -9.29 8.38 21.73
CA TYR A 3 -8.32 7.36 21.36
C TYR A 3 -8.59 6.86 19.93
N GLN A 4 -7.54 6.74 19.14
CA GLN A 4 -7.60 6.07 17.83
C GLN A 4 -7.43 4.56 18.06
N ASN A 5 -8.32 3.74 17.49
CA ASN A 5 -8.16 2.29 17.52
C ASN A 5 -7.43 1.85 16.25
N ILE A 6 -6.31 1.14 16.42
CA ILE A 6 -5.48 0.64 15.32
C ILE A 6 -5.57 -0.89 15.32
N ASN A 7 -6.00 -1.46 14.21
CA ASN A 7 -6.02 -2.89 13.97
C ASN A 7 -5.13 -3.23 12.76
N SER A 8 -4.60 -4.44 12.73
CA SER A 8 -3.90 -4.99 11.57
C SER A 8 -4.53 -6.31 11.15
N VAL A 9 -4.61 -6.53 9.84
CA VAL A 9 -4.97 -7.81 9.26
C VAL A 9 -3.71 -8.38 8.62
N SER A 10 -3.42 -9.66 8.85
CA SER A 10 -2.27 -10.35 8.28
C SER A 10 -2.67 -11.59 7.50
N TYR A 11 -1.87 -11.97 6.52
CA TYR A 11 -1.93 -13.29 5.90
C TYR A 11 -1.43 -14.40 6.84
N GLY A 12 -1.76 -15.66 6.53
CA GLY A 12 -1.18 -16.82 7.19
C GLY A 12 0.35 -16.93 7.08
N SER A 13 0.98 -16.17 6.17
CA SER A 13 2.43 -16.00 6.03
C SER A 13 3.04 -14.96 6.99
N GLY A 14 2.23 -14.28 7.82
CA GLY A 14 2.70 -13.29 8.79
C GLY A 14 2.87 -11.85 8.25
N HIS A 15 2.54 -11.61 6.97
CA HIS A 15 2.61 -10.28 6.36
C HIS A 15 1.32 -9.49 6.57
N VAL A 16 1.46 -8.20 6.90
CA VAL A 16 0.31 -7.28 7.03
C VAL A 16 -0.33 -7.07 5.65
N GLN A 17 -1.62 -7.37 5.58
CA GLN A 17 -2.50 -7.10 4.45
C GLN A 17 -3.01 -5.66 4.49
N SER A 18 -3.58 -5.25 5.63
CA SER A 18 -4.12 -3.90 5.82
C SER A 18 -3.88 -3.40 7.24
N LEU A 19 -3.71 -2.07 7.37
CA LEU A 19 -3.83 -1.37 8.64
C LEU A 19 -5.15 -0.61 8.66
N ILE A 20 -5.92 -0.77 9.73
CA ILE A 20 -7.25 -0.20 9.91
C ILE A 20 -7.20 0.77 11.08
N VAL A 21 -7.68 2.00 10.89
CA VAL A 21 -7.84 2.99 11.96
C VAL A 21 -9.31 3.35 12.10
N ASN A 22 -9.86 3.18 13.30
CA ASN A 22 -11.28 3.38 13.61
C ASN A 22 -12.25 2.66 12.65
N GLY A 23 -11.87 1.49 12.16
CA GLY A 23 -12.69 0.70 11.23
C GLY A 23 -12.54 1.08 9.75
N GLN A 24 -11.65 2.02 9.41
CA GLN A 24 -11.34 2.41 8.03
C GLN A 24 -9.93 1.95 7.65
N ASP A 25 -9.79 1.31 6.50
CA ASP A 25 -8.49 0.91 5.95
C ASP A 25 -7.66 2.16 5.66
N LEU A 26 -6.53 2.26 6.35
CA LEU A 26 -5.56 3.33 6.22
C LEU A 26 -4.62 3.09 5.03
N ILE A 27 -4.16 1.84 4.94
CA ILE A 27 -3.26 1.36 3.91
C ILE A 27 -3.51 -0.14 3.73
N SER A 28 -3.52 -0.58 2.48
CA SER A 28 -3.57 -2.01 2.14
C SER A 28 -2.54 -2.34 1.07
N PHE A 29 -2.12 -3.61 1.06
CA PHE A 29 -1.07 -4.11 0.18
C PHE A 29 -1.56 -5.34 -0.57
N GLU A 30 -1.32 -5.40 -1.87
CA GLU A 30 -1.44 -6.62 -2.64
C GLU A 30 -0.06 -7.15 -2.99
N ARG A 31 0.06 -8.47 -3.00
CA ARG A 31 1.33 -9.16 -3.21
C ARG A 31 1.19 -10.27 -4.23
N ASP A 32 2.25 -10.52 -4.97
CA ASP A 32 2.34 -11.70 -5.85
C ASP A 32 2.70 -12.96 -5.04
N ASP A 33 2.78 -14.10 -5.74
CA ASP A 33 3.12 -15.40 -5.15
C ASP A 33 4.53 -15.44 -4.54
N LEU A 34 5.41 -14.51 -4.91
CA LEU A 34 6.74 -14.33 -4.31
C LEU A 34 6.73 -13.38 -3.11
N HIS A 35 5.54 -12.99 -2.64
CA HIS A 35 5.30 -12.05 -1.54
C HIS A 35 5.83 -10.63 -1.79
N ARG A 36 6.09 -10.27 -3.04
CA ARG A 36 6.51 -8.90 -3.42
C ARG A 36 5.28 -8.02 -3.52
N GLU A 37 5.40 -6.77 -3.08
CA GLU A 37 4.31 -5.80 -3.20
C GLU A 37 4.09 -5.43 -4.67
N ILE A 38 2.88 -5.61 -5.17
CA ILE A 38 2.50 -5.23 -6.53
C ILE A 38 1.47 -4.10 -6.56
N VAL A 39 0.67 -3.94 -5.50
CA VAL A 39 -0.24 -2.81 -5.34
C VAL A 39 -0.23 -2.32 -3.90
N ARG A 40 -0.37 -1.00 -3.74
CA ARG A 40 -0.60 -0.36 -2.44
C ARG A 40 -1.70 0.68 -2.57
N HIS A 41 -2.70 0.60 -1.71
CA HIS A 41 -3.76 1.60 -1.62
C HIS A 41 -3.58 2.45 -0.37
N TYR A 42 -3.80 3.76 -0.49
CA TYR A 42 -3.76 4.71 0.61
C TYR A 42 -5.16 5.27 0.86
N ALA A 43 -5.45 5.63 2.12
CA ALA A 43 -6.74 6.23 2.52
C ALA A 43 -7.08 7.55 1.80
N ASN A 44 -6.11 8.21 1.15
CA ASN A 44 -6.35 9.42 0.38
C ASN A 44 -6.77 9.15 -1.08
N GLY A 45 -7.07 7.89 -1.43
CA GLY A 45 -7.50 7.49 -2.77
C GLY A 45 -6.36 7.33 -3.78
N ILE A 46 -5.10 7.51 -3.35
CA ILE A 46 -3.93 7.21 -4.16
C ILE A 46 -3.69 5.70 -4.11
N SER A 47 -3.34 5.13 -5.25
CA SER A 47 -2.75 3.79 -5.31
C SER A 47 -1.45 3.80 -6.09
N GLN A 48 -0.57 2.89 -5.71
CA GLN A 48 0.70 2.64 -6.37
C GLN A 48 0.69 1.22 -6.89
N GLU A 49 1.08 1.05 -8.15
CA GLU A 49 1.22 -0.25 -8.80
C GLU A 49 2.66 -0.46 -9.23
N GLN A 50 3.18 -1.68 -9.06
CA GLN A 50 4.57 -2.04 -9.36
C GLN A 50 4.61 -3.32 -10.19
N HIS A 51 5.41 -3.32 -11.25
CA HIS A 51 5.64 -4.48 -12.11
C HIS A 51 7.10 -4.89 -12.08
N TYR A 52 7.34 -6.19 -11.93
CA TYR A 52 8.67 -6.77 -11.88
C TYR A 52 8.87 -7.76 -13.02
N ASP A 53 10.07 -7.79 -13.59
CA ASP A 53 10.45 -8.88 -14.48
C ASP A 53 10.72 -10.19 -13.70
N THR A 54 11.02 -11.25 -14.43
CA THR A 54 11.33 -12.58 -13.86
C THR A 54 12.61 -12.59 -13.03
N MET A 55 13.50 -11.60 -13.19
CA MET A 55 14.70 -11.44 -12.38
C MET A 55 14.44 -10.63 -11.11
N GLY A 56 13.20 -10.15 -10.92
CA GLY A 56 12.81 -9.34 -9.77
C GLY A 56 13.18 -7.88 -9.85
N ARG A 57 13.54 -7.38 -11.04
CA ARG A 57 13.83 -5.96 -11.24
C ARG A 57 12.53 -5.20 -11.47
N LEU A 58 12.37 -4.05 -10.82
CA LEU A 58 11.24 -3.16 -11.06
C LEU A 58 11.34 -2.61 -12.49
N THR A 59 10.33 -2.88 -13.31
CA THR A 59 10.27 -2.44 -14.71
C THR A 59 9.30 -1.29 -14.92
N GLN A 60 8.27 -1.19 -14.07
CA GLN A 60 7.28 -0.11 -14.14
C GLN A 60 6.74 0.22 -12.75
N GLN A 61 6.43 1.49 -12.55
CA GLN A 61 5.71 1.99 -11.39
C GLN A 61 4.67 3.02 -11.83
N ASN A 62 3.41 2.81 -11.45
CA ASN A 62 2.31 3.72 -11.74
C ASN A 62 1.77 4.30 -10.43
N ILE A 63 1.43 5.59 -10.45
CA ILE A 63 0.64 6.23 -9.39
C ILE A 63 -0.71 6.58 -9.99
N VAL A 64 -1.77 6.01 -9.44
CA VAL A 64 -3.14 6.26 -9.87
C VAL A 64 -3.91 6.98 -8.77
N ASN A 65 -4.75 7.92 -9.17
CA ASN A 65 -5.64 8.63 -8.27
C ASN A 65 -7.08 8.20 -8.59
N GLY A 66 -7.85 7.81 -7.55
CA GLY A 66 -9.25 7.44 -7.71
C GLY A 66 -9.49 5.94 -7.88
N HIS A 67 -8.96 5.12 -6.97
CA HIS A 67 -9.40 3.74 -6.88
C HIS A 67 -10.87 3.67 -6.42
N GLU A 68 -11.69 2.80 -7.02
CA GLU A 68 -13.11 2.59 -6.68
C GLU A 68 -13.31 2.17 -5.22
N PHE A 69 -12.28 1.60 -4.60
CA PHE A 69 -12.23 1.22 -3.19
C PHE A 69 -11.57 2.28 -2.30
N GLY A 70 -11.51 3.54 -2.75
CA GLY A 70 -11.04 4.66 -1.96
C GLY A 70 -11.93 4.83 -0.73
N TYR A 71 -11.45 4.29 0.40
CA TYR A 71 -12.06 4.50 1.71
C TYR A 71 -12.25 5.99 1.96
N GLU A 72 -13.24 6.36 2.79
CA GLU A 72 -13.50 7.76 3.14
C GLU A 72 -12.18 8.47 3.43
N LYS A 73 -11.95 9.55 2.69
CA LYS A 73 -10.73 10.35 2.76
C LYS A 73 -10.47 10.77 4.20
N LEU A 74 -9.61 10.04 4.90
CA LEU A 74 -9.08 10.47 6.17
C LEU A 74 -7.99 11.51 5.86
N GLU A 75 -8.17 12.75 6.32
CA GLU A 75 -7.12 13.78 6.28
C GLU A 75 -6.03 13.44 7.31
N ILE A 76 -5.21 12.44 6.98
CA ILE A 76 -4.06 12.07 7.78
C ILE A 76 -2.81 12.48 7.00
N ASN A 77 -2.11 13.49 7.51
CA ASN A 77 -0.85 13.95 6.95
C ASN A 77 0.24 12.90 7.20
N PHE A 78 0.58 12.13 6.16
CA PHE A 78 1.77 11.30 6.18
C PHE A 78 2.84 11.88 5.26
N ASN A 79 4.02 12.11 5.83
CA ASN A 79 5.24 12.39 5.08
C ASN A 79 5.82 11.07 4.55
N TYR A 80 5.31 10.56 3.43
CA TYR A 80 5.93 9.42 2.75
C TYR A 80 6.89 9.92 1.66
N GLN A 81 8.19 9.65 1.85
CA GLN A 81 9.19 9.79 0.79
C GLN A 81 9.19 8.51 -0.05
N LEU A 82 8.66 8.59 -1.27
CA LEU A 82 8.77 7.51 -2.26
C LEU A 82 10.23 7.43 -2.72
N ASN A 83 11.02 6.58 -2.05
CA ASN A 83 12.39 6.29 -2.48
C ASN A 83 12.34 5.35 -3.69
N ILE A 84 12.13 5.92 -4.88
CA ILE A 84 12.38 5.24 -6.15
C ILE A 84 13.90 5.16 -6.35
N HIS A 85 14.50 4.05 -5.92
CA HIS A 85 15.82 3.68 -6.42
C HIS A 85 15.63 2.93 -7.75
N PRO A 86 16.20 3.42 -8.87
CA PRO A 86 16.24 2.63 -10.09
C PRO A 86 17.00 1.32 -9.81
N PRO A 87 16.59 0.19 -10.40
CA PRO A 87 17.34 -1.05 -10.30
C PRO A 87 18.77 -0.78 -10.77
N LYS A 88 19.76 -1.04 -9.90
CA LYS A 88 21.16 -1.01 -10.31
C LYS A 88 21.38 -2.19 -11.26
N ILE A 89 21.65 -1.86 -12.52
CA ILE A 89 22.18 -2.77 -13.56
C ILE A 89 23.51 -3.37 -13.14
#